data_AF-A0A2G9U1U3-F1
#
_entry.id   AF-A0A2G9U1U3-F1
#
_cell.length_a   1.000
_cell.length_b   1.000
_cell.length_c   1.000
_cell.angle_alpha   90.00
_cell.angle_beta   90.00
_cell.angle_gamma   90.00
#
_symmetry.space_group_name_H-M   'P 1'
#
loop_
_entity.id
_entity.type
_entity.pdbx_description
1 polymer ?
#
loop_
_entity_poly.entity_id
_entity_poly.type
_entity_poly.pdbx_seq_one_letter_code
_entity_poly.pdbx_strand_id
1 'polypeptide(L)' 'MSGIATQVYALSRLTLALFEDSGWYRVNYDKAEEMPWGRNLGCGFAKQSCLTWIRKNRENPYPFCNIYDDAR' A
#
# COMPACT_ATOMS: atom_id res chain seq x y z
N MET A 1 1.53 7.71 -3.64
CA MET A 1 0.25 8.26 -4.15
C MET A 1 -0.65 7.11 -4.60
N SER A 2 -1.92 7.09 -4.20
CA SER A 2 -2.87 5.97 -4.41
C SER A 2 -3.80 6.14 -5.63
N GLY A 3 -3.64 7.19 -6.45
CA GLY A 3 -4.46 7.42 -7.65
C GLY A 3 -5.93 7.82 -7.37
N ILE A 4 -6.33 7.89 -6.11
CA ILE A 4 -7.64 8.34 -5.63
C ILE A 4 -7.43 9.13 -4.33
N ALA A 5 -8.29 10.11 -4.07
CA ALA A 5 -8.28 10.84 -2.80
C ALA A 5 -8.89 9.98 -1.70
N THR A 6 -8.05 9.45 -0.80
CA THR A 6 -8.46 8.73 0.41
C THR A 6 -8.41 9.67 1.61
N GLN A 7 -9.31 9.47 2.59
CA GLN A 7 -9.29 10.24 3.84
C GLN A 7 -7.99 10.02 4.63
N VAL A 8 -7.46 8.80 4.58
CA VAL A 8 -6.15 8.44 5.12
C VAL A 8 -5.19 8.35 3.94
N TYR A 9 -4.39 9.38 3.75
CA TYR A 9 -3.27 9.38 2.82
C TYR A 9 -1.97 9.33 3.62
N ALA A 10 -0.92 8.77 3.00
CA ALA A 10 0.43 8.78 3.56
C ALA A 10 1.40 9.29 2.50
N LEU A 11 2.16 10.33 2.81
CA LEU A 11 3.36 10.72 2.05
C LEU A 11 4.49 9.73 2.38
N SER A 12 4.33 8.52 1.86
CA SER A 12 5.20 7.39 2.19
C SER A 12 6.57 7.47 1.54
N ARG A 13 7.52 6.66 2.05
CA ARG A 13 8.86 6.51 1.47
C ARG A 13 8.83 6.17 -0.03
N LEU A 14 7.79 5.49 -0.53
CA LEU A 14 7.62 5.21 -1.96
C LEU A 14 7.36 6.48 -2.78
N THR A 15 6.54 7.40 -2.26
CA THR A 15 6.23 8.66 -2.95
C THR A 15 7.44 9.59 -2.91
N LEU A 16 8.14 9.62 -1.76
CA LEU A 16 9.38 10.34 -1.58
C LEU A 16 10.49 9.84 -2.53
N ALA A 17 10.66 8.53 -2.67
CA ALA A 17 11.61 7.95 -3.62
C ALA A 17 11.32 8.36 -5.07
N LEU A 18 10.04 8.36 -5.48
CA LEU A 18 9.65 8.85 -6.81
C LEU A 18 10.08 10.31 -7.05
N PHE A 19 9.95 11.18 -6.04
CA PHE A 19 10.39 12.58 -6.15
C PHE A 19 11.91 12.73 -6.19
N GLU A 20 12.64 11.90 -5.45
CA GLU A 20 14.10 11.88 -5.51
C GLU A 20 14.58 11.38 -6.89
N ASP A 21 14.03 10.28 -7.40
CA ASP A 21 14.36 9.68 -8.70
C ASP A 21 14.01 10.61 -9.88
N SER A 22 13.03 11.52 -9.71
CA SER A 22 12.70 12.52 -10.71
C SER A 22 13.84 13.53 -10.95
N GLY A 23 14.76 13.67 -9.99
CA GLY A 23 15.85 14.66 -10.01
C GLY A 23 15.41 16.10 -9.73
N TRP A 24 14.11 16.36 -9.55
CA TRP A 24 13.60 17.71 -9.25
C TRP A 24 13.67 18.07 -7.77
N TYR A 25 13.71 17.06 -6.89
CA TYR A 25 13.60 17.26 -5.45
C TYR A 25 14.73 16.56 -4.70
N ARG A 26 15.22 17.22 -3.65
CA ARG A 26 16.03 16.59 -2.60
C ARG A 26 15.13 16.27 -1.42
N VAL A 27 14.98 14.99 -1.13
CA VAL A 27 13.92 14.52 -0.23
C VAL A 27 14.47 14.24 1.17
N ASN A 28 13.68 14.58 2.20
CA ASN A 28 13.98 14.22 3.58
C ASN A 28 13.13 13.01 4.00
N TYR A 29 13.75 11.84 4.07
CA TYR A 29 13.07 10.60 4.45
C TYR A 29 12.68 10.51 5.93
N ASP A 30 13.22 11.36 6.81
CA ASP A 30 12.82 11.40 8.23
C ASP A 30 11.40 11.95 8.41
N LYS A 31 10.86 12.60 7.38
CA LYS A 31 9.48 13.10 7.33
C LYS A 31 8.52 12.15 6.61
N ALA A 32 8.99 10.95 6.24
CA ALA A 32 8.14 9.98 5.57
C ALA A 32 7.07 9.44 6.52
N GLU A 33 5.82 9.42 6.05
CA GLU A 33 4.71 8.83 6.80
C GLU A 33 4.69 7.31 6.63
N GLU A 34 4.28 6.60 7.69
CA GLU A 34 4.14 5.15 7.62
C GLU A 34 2.92 4.76 6.78
N MET A 35 3.13 3.84 5.84
CA MET A 35 2.06 3.22 5.06
C MET A 35 1.94 1.75 5.49
N PRO A 36 1.01 1.41 6.40
CA PRO A 36 0.87 0.04 6.89
C PRO A 36 0.35 -0.91 5.80
N TRP A 37 -0.39 -0.38 4.83
CA TRP A 37 -0.93 -1.15 3.71
C TRP A 37 0.19 -1.81 2.92
N GLY A 38 0.18 -3.15 2.85
CA GLY A 38 1.18 -3.92 2.11
C GLY A 38 2.52 -4.11 2.83
N ARG A 39 2.73 -3.53 4.03
CA ARG A 39 4.00 -3.62 4.75
C ARG A 39 4.30 -5.07 5.13
N ASN A 40 5.50 -5.54 4.80
CA ASN A 40 6.01 -6.89 5.11
C ASN A 40 5.18 -8.06 4.55
N LEU A 41 4.33 -7.84 3.54
CA LEU A 41 3.54 -8.93 2.91
C LEU A 41 4.33 -9.72 1.85
N GLY A 42 5.49 -9.23 1.44
CA GLY A 42 6.45 -9.93 0.58
C GLY A 42 6.11 -9.93 -0.91
N CYS A 43 6.95 -10.61 -1.69
CA CYS A 43 6.85 -10.62 -3.16
C CYS A 43 5.56 -11.26 -3.70
N GLY A 44 4.98 -12.21 -2.97
CA GLY A 44 3.72 -12.85 -3.34
C GLY A 44 2.59 -11.83 -3.43
N PHE A 45 2.49 -10.95 -2.43
CA PHE A 45 1.53 -9.84 -2.43
C PHE A 45 1.76 -8.87 -3.60
N ALA A 46 3.01 -8.48 -3.84
CA ALA A 46 3.35 -7.46 -4.84
C ALA A 46 3.21 -7.96 -6.29
N LYS A 47 3.38 -9.26 -6.55
CA LYS A 47 3.44 -9.83 -7.90
C LYS A 47 2.22 -10.65 -8.31
N GLN A 48 1.43 -11.15 -7.36
CA GLN A 48 0.25 -11.97 -7.65
C GLN A 48 -1.03 -11.13 -7.66
N SER A 49 -2.10 -11.68 -8.25
CA SER A 49 -3.41 -11.03 -8.21
C SER A 49 -3.98 -11.01 -6.78
N CYS A 50 -4.80 -9.98 -6.49
CA CYS A 50 -5.50 -9.88 -5.20
C CYS A 50 -6.34 -11.12 -4.89
N LEU A 51 -7.01 -11.71 -5.89
CA LEU A 51 -7.78 -12.94 -5.71
C LEU A 51 -6.89 -14.12 -5.28
N THR A 52 -5.69 -14.24 -5.85
CA THR A 52 -4.72 -15.28 -5.46
C THR A 52 -4.29 -15.09 -4.01
N TRP A 53 -4.01 -13.85 -3.61
CA TRP A 53 -3.68 -13.51 -2.23
C TRP A 53 -4.81 -13.86 -1.25
N ILE A 54 -6.04 -13.45 -1.55
CA ILE A 54 -7.23 -13.69 -0.70
C ILE A 54 -7.47 -15.19 -0.55
N ARG A 55 -7.37 -15.96 -1.63
CA ARG A 55 -7.53 -17.42 -1.59
C ARG A 55 -6.48 -18.12 -0.74
N LYS A 56 -5.25 -17.59 -0.73
CA LYS A 56 -4.13 -18.13 0.07
C LYS A 56 -4.22 -17.73 1.54
N ASN A 57 -4.69 -16.52 1.84
CA ASN A 57 -4.74 -15.97 3.20
C ASN A 57 -6.20 -15.83 3.68
N ARG A 58 -6.93 -16.94 3.79
CA ARG A 58 -8.38 -16.90 4.09
C ARG A 58 -8.70 -16.37 5.49
N GLU A 59 -7.86 -16.67 6.48
CA GLU A 59 -8.06 -16.28 7.89
C GLU A 59 -7.68 -14.82 8.13
N ASN A 60 -6.66 -14.32 7.41
CA ASN A 60 -6.23 -12.93 7.49
C ASN A 60 -5.91 -12.38 6.09
N PRO A 61 -6.94 -11.98 5.32
CA PRO A 61 -6.77 -11.51 3.95
C PRO A 61 -6.21 -10.08 3.85
N TYR A 62 -5.87 -9.44 4.99
CA TYR A 62 -5.33 -8.09 5.02
C TYR A 62 -4.28 -7.89 3.91
N PRO A 63 -4.38 -6.79 3.14
CA PRO A 63 -5.26 -5.64 3.30
C PRO A 63 -6.58 -5.74 2.52
N PHE A 64 -6.93 -6.91 1.99
CA PHE A 64 -8.17 -7.15 1.27
C PHE A 64 -9.23 -7.76 2.19
N CYS A 65 -10.48 -7.73 1.75
CA CYS A 65 -11.61 -8.38 2.42
C CYS A 65 -12.02 -9.67 1.69
N ASN A 66 -12.49 -10.66 2.44
CA ASN A 66 -13.06 -11.92 1.92
C ASN A 66 -14.60 -11.95 2.02
N ILE A 67 -15.20 -10.99 2.70
CA ILE A 67 -16.65 -10.87 2.90
C ILE A 67 -17.13 -9.60 2.18
N TYR A 68 -18.21 -9.74 1.41
CA TYR A 68 -19.01 -8.64 0.89
C TYR A 68 -20.17 -8.40 1.86
N ASP A 69 -19.91 -7.85 3.03
CA ASP A 69 -20.99 -7.19 3.74
C ASP A 69 -20.87 -5.73 3.35
N ASP A 70 -21.92 -5.24 2.67
CA ASP A 70 -22.24 -3.83 2.62
C ASP A 70 -22.37 -3.37 4.08
N ALA A 71 -21.23 -2.98 4.67
CA ALA A 71 -21.18 -2.30 5.94
C ALA A 71 -21.68 -0.87 5.71
N ARG A 72 -23.00 -0.77 5.58
CA ARG A 72 -23.75 0.47 5.74
C ARG A 72 -24.40 0.49 7.10
#